data_AF-A0A2M7MGG5-F1
#
_entry.id   AF-A0A2M7MGG5-F1
#
_cell.length_a   1.000
_cell.length_b   1.000
_cell.length_c   1.000
_cell.angle_alpha   90.00
_cell.angle_beta   90.00
_cell.angle_gamma   90.00
#
_symmetry.space_group_name_H-M   'P 1'
#
loop_
_entity.id
_entity.type
_entity.pdbx_description
1 polymer ?
#
loop_
_entity_poly.entity_id
_entity_poly.type
_entity_poly.pdbx_seq_one_letter_code
_entity_poly.pdbx_strand_id
1 'polypeptide(L)'
;EVIAKKIRSSKIDYDYYGGSVNISDGESQLALLDKSDYQTVFRLGGGSIEVCIEDCQIGGDFTSIPSADVSITSLTFFITPASNPFSLDAPPTEFPKVTMVINLQNTSGANTRNLFVQQTIPQRLAGP
;
A
#
# COMPACT_ATOMS: atom_id res chain seq x y z
N GLU A 1 -9.77 6.36 -2.55
CA GLU A 1 -9.59 6.10 -4.00
C GLU A 1 -8.14 6.25 -4.49
N VAL A 2 -7.35 7.20 -3.97
CA VAL A 2 -5.96 7.47 -4.40
C VAL A 2 -5.04 6.24 -4.35
N ILE A 3 -5.00 5.51 -3.22
CA ILE A 3 -4.16 4.32 -3.06
C ILE A 3 -4.52 3.25 -4.10
N ALA A 4 -5.81 2.96 -4.27
CA ALA A 4 -6.28 1.98 -5.25
C ALA A 4 -5.92 2.35 -6.69
N LYS A 5 -5.95 3.64 -7.04
CA LYS A 5 -5.48 4.12 -8.35
C LYS A 5 -3.98 3.88 -8.50
N LYS A 6 -3.18 4.19 -7.48
CA LYS A 6 -1.73 3.97 -7.49
C LYS A 6 -1.36 2.49 -7.61
N ILE A 7 -2.00 1.60 -6.84
CA ILE A 7 -1.78 0.15 -6.97
C ILE A 7 -2.03 -0.34 -8.40
N ARG A 8 -3.06 0.17 -9.09
CA ARG A 8 -3.35 -0.22 -10.48
C ARG A 8 -2.33 0.31 -11.48
N SER A 9 -1.78 1.50 -11.25
CA SER A 9 -0.89 2.19 -12.21
C SER A 9 0.61 1.91 -11.99
N SER A 10 0.97 1.24 -10.90
CA SER A 10 2.35 1.00 -10.45
C SER A 10 2.60 -0.50 -10.28
N LYS A 11 3.87 -0.90 -10.14
CA LYS A 11 4.32 -2.25 -9.73
C LYS A 11 4.67 -2.26 -8.24
N ILE A 12 4.62 -3.43 -7.59
CA ILE A 12 5.03 -3.55 -6.17
C ILE A 12 6.55 -3.48 -6.13
N ASP A 13 7.09 -2.71 -5.19
CA ASP A 13 8.51 -2.68 -4.91
C ASP A 13 8.88 -3.84 -3.97
N TYR A 14 9.15 -5.02 -4.52
CA TYR A 14 9.49 -6.19 -3.69
C TYR A 14 10.86 -6.02 -2.98
N ASP A 15 11.77 -5.25 -3.57
CA ASP A 15 13.10 -5.00 -3.01
C ASP A 15 13.02 -4.17 -1.74
N TYR A 16 12.00 -3.31 -1.62
CA TYR A 16 11.69 -2.58 -0.38
C TYR A 16 11.58 -3.51 0.84
N TYR A 17 11.07 -4.72 0.65
CA TYR A 17 10.86 -5.71 1.70
C TYR A 17 12.00 -6.74 1.80
N GLY A 18 13.12 -6.52 1.09
CA GLY A 18 14.21 -7.50 1.00
C GLY A 18 13.93 -8.65 0.04
N GLY A 19 13.00 -8.47 -0.92
CA GLY A 19 12.70 -9.41 -2.00
C GLY A 19 11.50 -10.33 -1.75
N SER A 20 10.97 -10.38 -0.52
CA SER A 20 9.76 -11.13 -0.19
C SER A 20 8.94 -10.42 0.88
N VAL A 21 7.62 -10.40 0.71
CA VAL A 21 6.67 -9.85 1.69
C VAL A 21 6.21 -10.91 2.69
N ASN A 22 5.74 -10.48 3.86
CA ASN A 22 5.04 -11.31 4.83
C ASN A 22 3.57 -11.49 4.42
N ILE A 23 3.24 -12.68 3.92
CA ILE A 23 1.87 -13.04 3.50
C ILE A 23 0.92 -13.33 4.68
N SER A 24 1.44 -13.65 5.86
CA SER A 24 0.65 -14.14 6.99
C SER A 24 0.06 -12.98 7.79
N ASP A 25 0.91 -12.01 8.14
CA ASP A 25 0.53 -10.88 8.99
C ASP A 25 0.21 -9.63 8.17
N GLY A 26 0.62 -9.62 6.89
CA GLY A 26 0.57 -8.46 6.03
C GLY A 26 1.65 -7.42 6.37
N GLU A 27 1.73 -6.40 5.53
CA GLU A 27 2.70 -5.32 5.65
C GLU A 27 2.06 -4.07 6.26
N SER A 28 2.83 -3.37 7.09
CA SER A 28 2.44 -2.06 7.65
C SER A 28 2.64 -0.90 6.67
N GLN A 29 3.39 -1.17 5.60
CA GLN A 29 3.74 -0.21 4.57
C GLN A 29 3.50 -0.82 3.20
N LEU A 30 3.10 0.02 2.24
CA LEU A 30 2.95 -0.37 0.85
C LEU A 30 3.88 0.46 -0.01
N ALA A 31 4.98 -0.15 -0.44
CA ALA A 31 5.91 0.40 -1.41
C ALA A 31 5.54 -0.01 -2.85
N LEU A 32 5.49 0.99 -3.73
CA LEU A 32 5.15 0.85 -5.15
C LEU A 32 6.19 1.61 -5.99
N LEU A 33 6.47 1.09 -7.19
CA LEU A 33 7.27 1.76 -8.22
C LEU A 33 6.36 2.13 -9.39
N ASP A 34 6.45 3.36 -9.87
CA ASP A 34 5.78 3.75 -11.11
C ASP A 34 6.53 3.28 -12.37
N LYS A 35 6.09 3.74 -13.54
CA LYS A 35 6.70 3.36 -14.83
C LYS A 35 8.11 3.93 -15.05
N SER A 36 8.49 4.92 -14.27
CA SER A 36 9.80 5.56 -14.28
C SER A 36 10.66 5.08 -13.11
N ASP A 37 10.24 4.01 -12.42
CA ASP A 37 10.85 3.48 -11.21
C ASP A 37 10.93 4.48 -10.04
N TYR A 38 10.06 5.49 -10.01
CA TYR A 38 9.93 6.34 -8.84
C TYR A 38 9.11 5.65 -7.75
N GLN A 39 9.67 5.64 -6.54
CA GLN A 39 9.07 5.00 -5.38
C GLN A 39 7.95 5.85 -4.78
N THR A 40 6.86 5.19 -4.37
CA THR A 40 5.82 5.76 -3.52
C THR A 40 5.55 4.78 -2.38
N VAL A 41 5.62 5.26 -1.14
CA VAL A 41 5.36 4.44 0.06
C VAL A 41 4.17 4.98 0.83
N PHE A 42 3.20 4.12 1.13
CA PHE A 42 2.07 4.44 2.01
C PHE A 42 2.26 3.78 3.37
N ARG A 43 1.90 4.48 4.44
CA ARG A 43 1.87 3.94 5.81
C ARG A 43 0.78 4.58 6.65
N LEU A 44 0.56 4.05 7.85
CA LEU A 44 -0.21 4.73 8.89
C LEU A 44 0.74 5.58 9.75
N GLY A 45 0.41 6.85 9.94
CA GLY A 45 1.13 7.76 10.84
C GLY A 45 0.21 8.87 11.34
N GLY A 46 0.34 9.23 12.63
CA GLY A 46 -0.48 10.30 13.23
C GLY A 46 -2.00 10.09 13.12
N GLY A 47 -2.48 8.84 13.02
CA GLY A 47 -3.91 8.54 12.79
C GLY A 47 -4.42 8.86 11.38
N SER A 48 -3.51 9.07 10.42
CA SER A 48 -3.81 9.33 9.01
C SER A 48 -2.99 8.39 8.11
N ILE A 49 -3.40 8.24 6.85
CA ILE A 49 -2.51 7.65 5.85
C ILE A 49 -1.46 8.69 5.54
N GLU A 50 -0.19 8.32 5.65
CA GLU A 50 0.92 9.09 5.17
C GLU A 50 1.43 8.51 3.86
N VAL A 51 1.91 9.39 2.99
CA VAL A 51 2.53 9.04 1.73
C VAL A 51 3.89 9.71 1.64
N CYS A 52 4.89 8.95 1.22
CA CYS A 52 6.17 9.47 0.74
C CYS A 52 6.26 9.20 -0.77
N ILE A 53 6.81 10.16 -1.50
CA ILE A 53 7.05 10.10 -2.94
C ILE A 53 8.51 10.43 -3.15
N GLU A 54 9.25 9.54 -3.82
CA GLU A 54 10.70 9.61 -4.03
C GLU A 54 11.53 9.48 -2.73
N ASP A 55 12.67 8.79 -2.79
CA ASP A 55 13.65 8.65 -1.69
C ASP A 55 13.12 8.11 -0.34
N CYS A 56 12.02 7.36 -0.34
CA CYS A 56 11.37 6.91 0.90
C CYS A 56 12.20 5.93 1.72
N GLN A 57 13.14 5.21 1.11
CA GLN A 57 14.10 4.35 1.81
C GLN A 57 15.18 5.11 2.59
N ILE A 58 15.48 6.35 2.21
CA ILE A 58 16.61 7.13 2.73
C ILE A 58 16.15 8.22 3.72
N GLY A 59 14.91 8.11 4.21
CA GLY A 59 14.32 9.09 5.12
C GLY A 59 13.55 10.21 4.43
N GLY A 60 12.99 9.95 3.24
CA GLY A 60 12.07 10.88 2.57
C GLY A 60 10.91 11.32 3.46
N ASP A 61 10.40 12.53 3.20
CA ASP A 61 9.35 13.15 4.01
C ASP A 61 7.98 12.50 3.75
N PHE A 62 7.35 12.06 4.84
CA PHE A 62 5.99 11.54 4.81
C PHE A 62 4.99 12.67 4.98
N THR A 63 4.10 12.82 4.00
CA THR A 63 3.01 13.78 4.03
C THR A 63 1.71 13.07 4.39
N SER A 64 1.00 13.59 5.40
CA SER A 64 -0.34 13.09 5.73
C SER A 64 -1.34 13.41 4.63
N ILE A 65 -2.18 12.43 4.28
CA ILE A 65 -3.38 12.62 3.45
C ILE A 65 -4.51 13.00 4.43
N PRO A 66 -4.86 14.30 4.54
CA PRO A 66 -5.76 14.76 5.60
C PRO A 66 -7.16 14.22 5.39
N SER A 67 -7.80 13.86 6.50
CA SER A 67 -9.22 13.55 6.60
C SER A 67 -9.79 14.41 7.72
N ALA A 68 -10.80 15.23 7.42
CA ALA A 68 -11.27 16.26 8.34
C ALA A 68 -11.99 15.71 9.59
N ASP A 69 -12.47 14.47 9.55
CA ASP A 69 -13.39 13.92 10.58
C ASP A 69 -13.21 12.41 10.84
N VAL A 70 -12.14 11.79 10.33
CA VAL A 70 -11.91 10.36 10.46
C VAL A 70 -10.45 10.09 10.86
N SER A 71 -10.27 9.34 11.93
CA SER A 71 -8.97 8.78 12.31
C SER A 71 -8.84 7.34 11.85
N ILE A 72 -7.63 6.95 11.47
CA ILE A 72 -7.30 5.58 11.09
C ILE A 72 -6.66 4.90 12.30
N THR A 73 -7.28 3.83 12.75
CA THR A 73 -6.83 3.06 13.92
C THR A 73 -5.93 1.89 13.53
N SER A 74 -6.15 1.31 12.35
CA SER A 74 -5.25 0.31 11.77
C SER A 74 -5.26 0.37 10.25
N LEU A 75 -4.12 0.04 9.66
CA LEU A 75 -3.94 -0.11 8.22
C LEU A 75 -2.94 -1.25 7.97
N THR A 76 -3.35 -2.23 7.18
CA THR A 76 -2.53 -3.39 6.85
C THR A 76 -2.69 -3.70 5.36
N PHE A 77 -1.59 -4.08 4.71
CA PHE A 77 -1.54 -4.41 3.30
C PHE A 77 -1.12 -5.87 3.11
N PHE A 78 -2.03 -6.70 2.61
CA PHE A 78 -1.70 -8.08 2.24
C PHE A 78 -1.35 -8.11 0.76
N ILE A 79 -0.11 -8.48 0.46
CA ILE A 79 0.43 -8.54 -0.89
C ILE A 79 0.49 -10.00 -1.35
N THR A 80 0.09 -10.26 -2.58
CA THR A 80 0.17 -11.59 -3.19
C THR A 80 0.54 -11.45 -4.67
N PRO A 81 1.51 -12.19 -5.20
CA PRO A 81 2.33 -13.20 -4.53
C PRO A 81 3.37 -12.60 -3.58
N ALA A 82 4.02 -13.47 -2.78
CA ALA A 82 5.01 -13.07 -1.78
C ALA A 82 6.28 -12.43 -2.39
N SER A 83 6.59 -12.78 -3.63
CA SER A 83 7.75 -12.30 -4.39
C SER A 83 7.32 -11.86 -5.78
N ASN A 84 8.20 -11.16 -6.50
CA ASN A 84 7.94 -10.71 -7.87
C ASN A 84 7.67 -11.93 -8.78
N PRO A 85 6.46 -12.07 -9.38
CA PRO A 85 6.13 -13.20 -10.24
C PRO A 85 6.64 -13.04 -11.68
N PHE A 86 7.20 -11.88 -12.03
CA PHE A 86 7.70 -11.61 -13.38
C PHE A 86 9.16 -12.07 -13.49
N SER A 87 9.45 -12.91 -14.47
CA SER A 87 10.79 -13.38 -14.84
C SER A 87 10.98 -13.28 -16.35
N LEU A 88 12.24 -13.16 -16.79
CA LEU A 88 12.58 -13.23 -18.21
C LEU A 88 12.50 -14.66 -18.76
N ASP A 89 12.60 -15.67 -17.88
CA ASP A 89 12.71 -17.08 -18.25
C ASP A 89 11.36 -17.79 -18.37
N ALA A 90 10.31 -17.24 -17.75
CA ALA A 90 8.98 -17.85 -17.73
C ALA A 90 7.87 -16.80 -17.65
N PRO A 91 6.69 -17.06 -18.28
CA PRO A 91 5.54 -16.19 -18.14
C PRO A 91 5.04 -16.18 -16.68
N PRO A 92 4.55 -15.02 -16.19
CA PRO A 92 4.00 -14.92 -14.84
C PRO A 92 2.74 -15.76 -14.70
N THR A 93 2.59 -16.44 -13.56
CA THR A 93 1.41 -17.26 -13.24
C THR A 93 0.23 -16.44 -12.72
N GLU A 94 0.51 -15.29 -12.09
CA GLU A 94 -0.49 -14.33 -11.65
C GLU A 94 0.06 -12.90 -11.66
N PHE A 95 -0.83 -11.92 -11.74
CA PHE A 95 -0.49 -10.53 -11.51
C PHE A 95 -0.56 -10.23 -10.01
N PRO A 96 0.38 -9.44 -9.46
CA PRO A 96 0.30 -9.07 -8.06
C PRO A 96 -1.01 -8.33 -7.74
N LYS A 97 -1.48 -8.55 -6.52
CA LYS A 97 -2.68 -7.92 -5.94
C LYS A 97 -2.41 -7.51 -4.51
N VAL A 98 -3.03 -6.41 -4.11
CA VAL A 98 -2.91 -5.86 -2.76
C VAL A 98 -4.30 -5.86 -2.13
N THR A 99 -4.46 -6.52 -1.00
CA THR A 99 -5.64 -6.40 -0.15
C THR A 99 -5.34 -5.43 0.98
N MET A 100 -5.95 -4.26 0.92
CA MET A 100 -5.86 -3.25 1.96
C MET A 100 -6.97 -3.48 2.98
N VAL A 101 -6.59 -3.55 4.26
CA VAL A 101 -7.51 -3.63 5.41
C VAL A 101 -7.32 -2.38 6.25
N ILE A 102 -8.39 -1.61 6.43
CA ILE A 102 -8.36 -0.33 7.15
C ILE A 102 -9.52 -0.25 8.15
N ASN A 103 -9.18 0.16 9.38
CA ASN A 103 -10.16 0.49 10.40
C ASN A 103 -10.21 2.01 10.60
N LEU A 104 -11.35 2.57 10.27
CA LEU A 104 -11.66 3.98 10.38
C LEU A 104 -12.50 4.23 11.61
N GLN A 105 -12.23 5.31 12.33
CA GLN A 105 -13.05 5.78 13.44
C GLN A 105 -13.48 7.22 13.16
N ASN A 106 -14.78 7.46 13.18
CA ASN A 106 -15.33 8.81 13.09
C ASN A 106 -15.09 9.54 14.42
N THR A 107 -14.49 10.72 14.35
CA THR A 107 -14.19 11.58 15.51
C THR A 107 -15.13 12.78 15.61
N SER A 108 -16.08 12.91 14.69
CA SER A 108 -17.11 13.95 14.67
C SER A 108 -18.28 13.63 15.59
N GLY A 109 -18.56 14.52 16.55
CA GLY A 109 -19.67 14.42 17.48
C GLY A 109 -19.41 13.57 18.74
N ALA A 110 -20.44 13.33 19.54
CA ALA A 110 -20.33 12.65 20.83
C ALA A 110 -20.23 11.10 20.75
N ASN A 111 -20.34 10.51 19.56
CA ASN A 111 -20.36 9.06 19.37
C ASN A 111 -19.26 8.62 18.41
N THR A 112 -18.32 7.81 18.90
CA THR A 112 -17.34 7.12 18.06
C THR A 112 -18.01 5.99 17.28
N ARG A 113 -17.90 6.04 15.95
CA ARG A 113 -18.36 4.97 15.06
C ARG A 113 -17.16 4.38 14.33
N ASN A 114 -17.07 3.06 14.33
CA ASN A 114 -16.02 2.34 13.61
C ASN A 114 -16.54 1.86 12.26
N LEU A 115 -15.71 1.99 11.23
CA LEU A 115 -15.94 1.47 9.90
C LEU A 115 -14.74 0.62 9.50
N PHE A 116 -14.98 -0.67 9.27
CA PHE A 116 -14.01 -1.58 8.69
C PHE A 116 -14.17 -1.57 7.18
N VAL A 117 -13.08 -1.32 6.46
CA VAL A 117 -13.05 -1.42 4.99
C VAL A 117 -11.95 -2.41 4.60
N GLN A 118 -12.30 -3.33 3.72
CA GLN A 118 -11.35 -4.24 3.08
C GLN A 118 -11.53 -4.16 1.57
N GLN A 119 -10.43 -3.99 0.85
CA GLN A 119 -10.45 -3.89 -0.60
C GLN A 119 -9.25 -4.59 -1.22
N THR A 120 -9.51 -5.54 -2.13
CA THR A 120 -8.49 -6.17 -2.96
C THR A 120 -8.38 -5.45 -4.30
N ILE A 121 -7.16 -5.06 -4.66
CA ILE A 121 -6.85 -4.30 -5.87
C ILE A 121 -5.75 -5.03 -6.63
N PRO A 122 -6.04 -5.57 -7.84
CA PRO A 122 -5.01 -6.15 -8.70
C PRO A 122 -4.19 -5.04 -9.37
N GLN A 123 -2.91 -5.33 -9.60
CA GLN A 123 -2.07 -4.50 -10.44
C GLN A 123 -2.44 -4.66 -11.91
N ARG A 124 -2.22 -3.59 -12.67
CA ARG A 124 -2.36 -3.62 -14.14
C ARG A 124 -1.03 -3.34 -14.85
N LEU A 125 -0.04 -2.82 -14.13
CA LEU A 125 1.32 -2.68 -14.63
C LEU A 125 2.08 -3.98 -14.36
N ALA A 126 2.79 -4.49 -15.36
CA ALA A 126 3.62 -5.68 -15.29
C ALA A 126 5.02 -5.38 -15.83
N GLY A 127 6.02 -6.09 -15.31
CA GLY A 127 7.40 -5.99 -15.72
C GLY A 127 8.35 -6.30 -14.56
N PRO A 128 9.57 -6.78 -14.85
CA PRO A 128 10.64 -6.86 -13.86
C PRO A 128 10.98 -5.47 -13.29
#